data_AF-A0A955VFC1-F1
#
_entry.id   AF-A0A955VFC1-F1
#
_cell.length_a   1.000
_cell.length_b   1.000
_cell.length_c   1.000
_cell.angle_alpha   90.00
_cell.angle_beta   90.00
_cell.angle_gamma   90.00
#
_symmetry.space_group_name_H-M   'P 1'
#
loop_
_entity.id
_entity.type
_entity.pdbx_description
1 polymer ?
#
loop_
_entity_poly.entity_id
_entity_poly.type
_entity_poly.pdbx_seq_one_letter_code
_entity_poly.pdbx_strand_id
1 'polypeptide(L)'
;VHPSQFERLGLPSVGSGRVGELVVIAKPDVIFRSVKEKEKLTGRSGLRGMHGYPGTHPTNSALFLAVGPSFAARRDPLRVAQIDVAPLILRLFGLRFEGAIDGKVPTELLRPTTAPRGERHKPARAPRPSSR
;
A
#
# COMPACT_ATOMS: atom_id res chain seq x y z
N VAL A 1 6.48 -18.18 9.62
CA VAL A 1 6.60 -17.76 8.20
C VAL A 1 8.06 -17.48 7.91
N HIS A 2 8.62 -17.96 6.80
CA HIS A 2 10.03 -17.75 6.48
C HIS A 2 10.25 -16.32 5.95
N PRO A 3 11.38 -15.63 6.28
CA PRO A 3 11.65 -14.26 5.83
C PRO A 3 11.48 -14.02 4.32
N SER A 4 11.85 -14.98 3.47
CA SER A 4 11.69 -14.89 2.02
C SER A 4 10.24 -14.81 1.53
N GLN A 5 9.25 -15.00 2.41
CA GLN A 5 7.83 -14.95 2.09
C GLN A 5 7.19 -13.60 2.42
N PHE A 6 7.92 -12.69 3.09
CA PHE A 6 7.35 -11.46 3.66
C PHE A 6 6.75 -10.55 2.59
N GLU A 7 7.50 -10.28 1.52
CA GLU A 7 7.04 -9.44 0.41
C GLU A 7 5.76 -10.00 -0.22
N ARG A 8 5.75 -11.30 -0.56
CA ARG A 8 4.58 -11.97 -1.16
C ARG A 8 3.36 -11.94 -0.25
N LEU A 9 3.54 -11.89 1.07
CA LEU A 9 2.46 -11.82 2.06
C LEU A 9 2.05 -10.38 2.41
N GLY A 10 2.72 -9.37 1.83
CA GLY A 10 2.50 -7.95 2.16
C GLY A 10 2.94 -7.60 3.58
N LEU A 11 3.93 -8.30 4.13
CA LEU A 11 4.51 -8.02 5.44
C LEU A 11 5.61 -6.95 5.34
N PRO A 12 5.89 -6.21 6.43
CA PRO A 12 6.93 -5.18 6.41
C PRO A 12 8.31 -5.76 6.09
N SER A 13 9.16 -4.99 5.40
CA SER A 13 10.51 -5.42 5.05
C SER A 13 11.32 -5.83 6.28
N VAL A 14 11.99 -6.98 6.16
CA VAL A 14 12.94 -7.47 7.15
C VAL A 14 14.07 -6.46 7.29
N GLY A 15 14.44 -6.12 8.53
CA GLY A 15 15.53 -5.16 8.80
C GLY A 15 15.11 -3.71 9.00
N SER A 16 13.81 -3.37 8.99
CA SER A 16 13.33 -2.01 9.29
C SER A 16 13.54 -1.55 10.75
N GLY A 17 14.19 -2.37 11.59
CA GLY A 17 14.36 -2.15 13.04
C GLY A 17 13.06 -2.19 13.85
N ARG A 18 11.90 -2.18 13.18
CA ARG A 18 10.55 -2.19 13.78
C ARG A 18 9.82 -3.51 13.61
N VAL A 19 10.38 -4.43 12.83
CA VAL A 19 9.88 -5.81 12.71
C VAL A 19 10.47 -6.62 13.86
N GLY A 20 9.61 -7.22 14.66
CA GLY A 20 10.05 -8.10 15.76
C GLY A 20 10.78 -9.34 15.24
N GLU A 21 11.59 -9.94 16.10
CA GLU A 21 12.36 -11.16 15.78
C GLU A 21 11.46 -12.35 15.46
N LEU A 22 10.24 -12.36 16.01
CA LEU A 22 9.22 -13.36 15.76
C LEU A 22 7.97 -12.72 15.14
N VAL A 23 7.60 -13.20 13.95
CA VAL A 23 6.32 -12.87 13.31
C VAL A 23 5.46 -14.13 13.21
N VAL A 24 4.33 -14.11 13.89
CA VAL A 24 3.33 -15.19 13.87
C VAL A 24 2.10 -14.72 13.11
N ILE A 25 1.65 -15.51 12.14
CA ILE A 25 0.46 -15.24 11.35
C ILE A 25 -0.58 -16.29 11.70
N ALA A 26 -1.76 -15.84 12.11
CA ALA A 26 -2.88 -16.73 12.37
C ALA A 26 -3.40 -17.35 11.06
N LYS A 27 -4.02 -18.52 11.16
CA LYS A 27 -4.81 -19.06 10.05
C LYS A 27 -5.96 -18.09 9.71
N PRO A 28 -6.51 -18.13 8.48
CA PRO A 28 -7.74 -17.41 8.15
C PRO A 28 -8.81 -17.61 9.23
N ASP A 29 -9.51 -16.53 9.56
CA ASP A 29 -10.60 -16.49 10.56
C ASP A 29 -10.19 -16.85 12.00
N VAL A 30 -8.89 -16.89 12.30
CA VAL A 30 -8.34 -17.07 13.65
C VAL A 30 -7.70 -15.78 14.11
N ILE A 31 -7.88 -15.44 15.40
CA ILE A 31 -7.26 -14.29 16.03
C ILE A 31 -6.38 -14.73 17.20
N PHE A 32 -5.23 -14.07 17.37
CA PHE A 32 -4.50 -14.11 18.62
C PHE A 32 -5.06 -13.04 19.55
N ARG A 33 -5.32 -13.43 20.79
CA ARG A 33 -5.83 -12.54 21.83
C ARG A 33 -5.02 -12.75 23.09
N SER A 34 -4.62 -11.66 23.73
CA SER A 34 -4.16 -11.72 25.11
C SER A 34 -5.35 -11.99 26.03
N VAL A 35 -5.23 -13.00 26.87
CA VAL A 35 -6.20 -13.33 27.90
C VAL A 35 -5.60 -13.00 29.25
N LYS A 36 -6.39 -12.40 30.15
CA LYS A 36 -5.97 -12.25 31.55
C LYS A 36 -6.03 -13.62 32.20
N GLU A 37 -5.15 -13.88 33.16
CA GLU A 37 -4.99 -15.19 33.84
C GLU A 37 -6.30 -15.77 34.41
N LYS A 38 -7.25 -14.91 34.78
CA LYS A 38 -8.56 -15.27 35.35
C LYS A 38 -9.69 -15.41 34.31
N GLU A 39 -9.40 -15.14 33.04
CA GLU A 39 -10.40 -15.20 31.98
C GLU A 39 -10.50 -16.62 31.43
N LYS A 40 -11.68 -17.24 31.57
CA LYS A 40 -11.92 -18.54 30.95
C LYS A 40 -11.84 -18.38 29.43
N LEU A 41 -11.02 -19.22 28.79
CA LEU A 41 -11.02 -19.41 27.34
C LEU A 41 -12.34 -20.08 26.93
N THR A 42 -13.43 -19.32 26.89
CA THR A 42 -14.76 -19.84 26.52
C THR A 42 -14.91 -20.02 25.01
N GLY A 43 -13.85 -19.80 24.22
CA GLY A 43 -13.85 -19.92 22.75
C GLY A 43 -14.68 -18.86 22.01
N ARG A 44 -15.53 -18.10 22.73
CA ARG A 44 -16.40 -17.07 22.17
C ARG A 44 -15.81 -15.68 22.38
N SER A 45 -15.15 -15.17 21.36
CA SER A 45 -14.85 -13.76 21.25
C SER A 45 -16.14 -12.98 20.97
N GLY A 46 -16.37 -11.87 21.68
CA GLY A 46 -17.40 -10.89 21.32
C GLY A 46 -17.07 -10.12 20.03
N LEU A 47 -15.83 -10.25 19.52
CA LEU A 47 -15.42 -9.66 18.25
C LEU A 47 -16.08 -10.42 17.10
N ARG A 48 -16.88 -9.70 16.32
CA ARG A 48 -17.60 -10.22 15.15
C ARG A 48 -16.87 -9.95 13.83
N GLY A 49 -15.74 -9.23 13.87
CA GLY A 49 -14.91 -8.91 12.72
C GLY A 49 -13.51 -8.47 13.15
N MET A 50 -12.52 -8.67 12.27
CA MET A 50 -11.12 -8.33 12.50
C MET A 50 -10.43 -8.03 11.16
N HIS A 51 -9.39 -7.20 11.20
CA HIS A 51 -8.46 -6.95 10.09
C HIS A 51 -7.02 -7.21 10.53
N GLY A 52 -6.05 -7.04 9.64
CA GLY A 52 -4.63 -7.28 9.94
C GLY A 52 -4.13 -8.67 9.58
N TYR A 53 -4.93 -9.47 8.87
CA TYR A 53 -4.44 -10.63 8.12
C TYR A 53 -3.38 -10.20 7.07
N PRO A 54 -2.66 -11.14 6.42
CA PRO A 54 -1.78 -10.81 5.30
C PRO A 54 -2.50 -10.01 4.19
N GLY A 55 -1.77 -9.18 3.46
CA GLY A 55 -2.34 -8.36 2.37
C GLY A 55 -2.98 -9.19 1.25
N THR A 56 -2.63 -10.47 1.15
CA THR A 56 -3.20 -11.43 0.20
C THR A 56 -4.53 -12.04 0.64
N HIS A 57 -4.98 -11.79 1.87
CA HIS A 57 -6.24 -12.33 2.37
C HIS A 57 -7.42 -11.72 1.59
N PRO A 58 -8.40 -12.51 1.10
CA PRO A 58 -9.45 -12.00 0.21
C PRO A 58 -10.29 -10.88 0.85
N THR A 59 -10.49 -10.93 2.17
CA THR A 59 -11.27 -9.92 2.92
C THR A 59 -10.49 -8.64 3.25
N ASN A 60 -9.18 -8.60 2.99
CA ASN A 60 -8.35 -7.41 3.22
C ASN A 60 -8.29 -6.47 2.00
N SER A 61 -9.04 -6.75 0.95
CA SER A 61 -9.09 -5.88 -0.23
C SER A 61 -9.86 -4.59 0.08
N ALA A 62 -9.33 -3.46 -0.36
CA ALA A 62 -10.00 -2.17 -0.30
C ALA A 62 -10.67 -1.82 -1.64
N LEU A 63 -11.62 -0.89 -1.60
CA LEU A 63 -12.20 -0.28 -2.81
C LEU A 63 -11.34 0.90 -3.25
N PHE A 64 -10.99 0.92 -4.55
CA PHE A 64 -10.37 2.07 -5.20
C PHE A 64 -11.24 2.52 -6.38
N LEU A 65 -11.72 3.77 -6.33
CA LEU A 65 -12.52 4.38 -7.38
C LEU A 65 -11.78 5.58 -7.96
N ALA A 66 -11.63 5.61 -9.28
CA ALA A 66 -11.00 6.70 -10.00
C ALA A 66 -11.84 7.08 -11.22
N VAL A 67 -12.23 8.36 -11.29
CA VAL A 67 -13.06 8.91 -12.35
C VAL A 67 -12.46 10.24 -12.79
N GLY A 68 -12.37 10.46 -14.10
CA GLY A 68 -11.86 11.70 -14.65
C GLY A 68 -11.34 11.54 -16.07
N PRO A 69 -10.93 12.65 -16.71
CA PRO A 69 -10.49 12.65 -18.11
C PRO A 69 -9.23 11.82 -18.35
N SER A 70 -8.37 11.68 -17.33
CA SER A 70 -7.14 10.90 -17.41
C SER A 70 -7.36 9.38 -17.30
N PHE A 71 -8.51 8.94 -16.79
CA PHE A 71 -8.79 7.52 -16.53
C PHE A 71 -9.55 6.88 -17.68
N ALA A 72 -9.15 5.66 -18.05
CA ALA A 72 -9.86 4.87 -19.03
C ALA A 72 -11.23 4.46 -18.48
N ALA A 73 -12.28 4.59 -19.28
CA ALA A 73 -13.57 4.00 -18.94
C ALA A 73 -13.44 2.48 -19.11
N ARG A 74 -13.71 1.73 -18.04
CA ARG A 74 -13.69 0.27 -18.04
C ARG A 74 -14.94 -0.30 -17.41
N ARG A 75 -15.38 -1.44 -17.92
CA ARG A 75 -16.47 -2.23 -17.35
C ARG A 75 -15.96 -3.23 -16.31
N ASP A 76 -14.75 -3.75 -16.51
CA ASP A 76 -14.18 -4.76 -15.62
C ASP A 76 -13.30 -4.14 -14.52
N PRO A 77 -13.44 -4.60 -13.27
CA PRO A 77 -12.60 -4.16 -12.17
C PRO A 77 -11.16 -4.65 -12.37
N LEU A 78 -10.20 -3.79 -12.00
CA LEU A 78 -8.79 -4.15 -11.95
C LEU A 78 -8.32 -4.23 -10.51
N ARG A 79 -7.34 -5.09 -10.25
CA ARG A 79 -6.58 -5.08 -9.00
C ARG A 79 -5.45 -4.06 -9.12
N VAL A 80 -5.36 -3.19 -8.11
CA VAL A 80 -4.31 -2.18 -7.98
C VAL A 80 -3.65 -2.39 -6.62
N ALA A 81 -2.33 -2.48 -6.58
CA ALA A 81 -1.64 -2.53 -5.29
C ALA A 81 -1.73 -1.16 -4.63
N GLN A 82 -1.96 -1.11 -3.31
CA GLN A 82 -2.07 0.16 -2.59
C GLN A 82 -0.81 1.03 -2.75
N ILE A 83 0.37 0.40 -2.86
CA ILE A 83 1.65 1.09 -3.07
C ILE A 83 1.75 1.82 -4.42
N ASP A 84 0.94 1.42 -5.40
CA ASP A 84 0.93 2.01 -6.76
C ASP A 84 0.12 3.32 -6.83
N VAL A 85 -0.66 3.63 -5.80
CA VAL A 85 -1.52 4.83 -5.76
C VAL A 85 -0.69 6.12 -5.69
N ALA A 86 0.39 6.15 -4.91
CA ALA A 86 1.25 7.33 -4.83
C ALA A 86 1.94 7.67 -6.17
N PRO A 87 2.61 6.71 -6.87
CA PRO A 87 3.11 6.93 -8.22
C PRO A 87 2.04 7.40 -9.22
N LEU A 88 0.83 6.84 -9.14
CA LEU A 88 -0.31 7.24 -9.98
C LEU A 88 -0.66 8.71 -9.78
N ILE A 89 -0.79 9.16 -8.53
CA ILE A 89 -1.09 10.55 -8.19
C ILE A 89 0.01 11.47 -8.74
N LEU A 90 1.27 11.16 -8.49
CA LEU A 90 2.40 11.95 -9.02
C LEU A 90 2.33 12.07 -10.55
N ARG A 91 2.02 10.97 -11.25
CA ARG A 91 1.88 10.96 -12.70
C ARG A 91 0.77 11.89 -13.20
N LEU A 92 -0.37 11.92 -12.50
CA LEU A 92 -1.52 12.76 -12.84
C LEU A 92 -1.21 14.25 -12.67
N PHE A 93 -0.42 14.61 -11.66
CA PHE A 93 0.01 15.99 -11.42
C PHE A 93 1.29 16.39 -12.16
N GLY A 94 1.89 15.48 -12.94
CA GLY A 94 3.17 15.75 -13.63
C GLY A 94 4.36 15.90 -12.69
N LEU A 95 4.25 15.43 -11.45
CA LEU A 95 5.28 15.49 -10.41
C LEU A 95 6.23 14.30 -10.49
N ARG A 96 7.38 14.43 -9.82
CA ARG A 96 8.35 13.35 -9.59
C ARG A 96 8.57 13.20 -8.09
N PHE A 97 8.78 11.96 -7.66
CA PHE A 97 9.24 11.70 -6.31
C PHE A 97 10.76 11.80 -6.26
N GLU A 98 11.30 12.55 -5.31
CA GLU A 98 12.74 12.61 -5.05
C GLU A 98 13.08 11.51 -4.03
N GLY A 99 13.46 10.33 -4.52
CA GLY A 99 13.80 9.17 -3.70
C GLY A 99 13.40 7.85 -4.33
N ALA A 100 13.56 6.77 -3.57
CA ALA A 100 13.05 5.45 -3.94
C ALA A 100 11.56 5.35 -3.62
N ILE A 101 10.79 4.79 -4.55
CA ILE A 101 9.39 4.45 -4.37
C ILE A 101 9.18 3.03 -4.90
N ASP A 102 8.58 2.16 -4.09
CA ASP A 102 8.44 0.74 -4.43
C ASP A 102 7.32 0.51 -5.45
N GLY A 103 6.26 1.32 -5.37
CA GLY A 103 5.11 1.23 -6.27
C GLY A 103 5.41 1.68 -7.70
N LYS A 104 4.55 1.25 -8.62
CA LYS A 104 4.62 1.58 -10.05
C LYS A 104 3.35 2.31 -10.49
N VAL A 105 3.43 3.06 -11.58
CA VAL A 105 2.23 3.67 -12.16
C VAL A 105 1.40 2.57 -12.83
N PRO A 106 0.14 2.34 -12.42
CA PRO A 106 -0.75 1.34 -13.03
C PRO A 106 -1.30 1.92 -14.34
N THR A 107 -0.52 1.82 -15.42
CA THR A 107 -0.80 2.46 -16.71
C THR A 107 -2.10 1.99 -17.35
N GLU A 108 -2.57 0.80 -17.00
CA GLU A 108 -3.84 0.20 -17.41
C GLU A 108 -5.04 1.01 -16.89
N LEU A 109 -4.84 1.85 -15.85
CA LEU A 109 -5.83 2.80 -15.35
C LEU A 109 -6.02 4.02 -16.24
N LEU A 110 -5.01 4.37 -17.02
CA LEU A 110 -4.94 5.66 -17.70
C LEU A 110 -5.37 5.53 -19.15
N ARG A 111 -5.95 6.59 -19.69
CA ARG A 111 -6.15 6.70 -21.14
C ARG A 111 -4.79 6.78 -21.83
N PRO A 112 -4.65 6.21 -23.05
CA PRO A 112 -3.50 6.47 -23.90
C PRO A 112 -3.31 7.98 -24.05
N THR A 113 -2.13 8.48 -23.67
CA THR A 113 -1.85 9.92 -23.77
C THR A 113 -1.49 10.25 -25.22
N THR A 114 -2.34 10.99 -25.92
CA THR A 114 -2.03 11.58 -27.23
C THR A 114 -1.43 12.98 -27.13
N ALA A 115 -1.52 13.62 -25.96
CA ALA A 115 -1.00 14.97 -25.75
C ALA A 115 0.53 14.98 -25.52
N PRO A 116 1.28 15.89 -26.17
CA PRO A 116 2.69 16.07 -25.88
C PRO A 116 2.87 16.40 -24.39
N ARG A 117 3.89 15.82 -23.74
CA ARG A 117 4.24 16.21 -22.37
C ARG A 117 4.60 17.69 -22.40
N GLY A 118 3.71 18.55 -21.87
CA GLY A 118 4.02 19.96 -21.64
C GLY A 118 5.30 20.11 -20.83
N GLU A 119 5.98 21.25 -21.01
CA GLU A 119 7.26 21.52 -20.34
C GLU A 119 7.15 21.26 -18.84
N ARG A 120 8.03 20.39 -18.37
CA ARG A 120 8.09 19.99 -16.96
C ARG A 120 8.58 21.19 -16.18
N HIS A 121 7.82 21.60 -15.17
CA HIS A 121 8.27 22.61 -14.23
C HIS A 121 9.58 22.17 -13.58
N LYS A 122 10.67 22.89 -13.83
CA LYS A 122 11.92 22.75 -13.07
C LYS A 122 11.69 23.47 -11.74
N PRO A 123 11.72 22.77 -10.58
CA PRO A 123 11.68 23.47 -9.30
C PRO A 123 12.87 24.42 -9.24
N ALA A 124 12.61 25.69 -8.91
CA ALA A 124 13.66 26.68 -8.70
C ALA A 124 14.56 26.17 -7.55
N ARG A 125 15.86 26.08 -7.81
CA ARG A 125 16.84 25.66 -6.81
C ARG A 125 16.82 26.70 -5.69
N ALA A 126 16.41 26.30 -4.48
CA ALA A 126 16.39 27.21 -3.34
C ALA A 126 17.80 27.81 -3.12
N PRO A 127 17.92 29.12 -2.86
CA PRO A 127 19.20 29.74 -2.57
C PRO A 127 19.79 29.11 -1.31
N ARG A 128 21.04 28.66 -1.38
CA ARG A 128 21.76 28.14 -0.21
C ARG A 128 21.90 29.28 0.81
N PRO A 129 21.59 29.05 2.10
CA PRO A 129 21.84 30.06 3.13
C PRO A 129 23.34 30.39 3.15
N SER A 130 23.67 31.68 3.21
CA SER A 130 25.04 32.14 3.36
C SER A 130 25.56 31.72 4.73
N SER A 131 26.70 31.04 4.75
CA SER A 131 27.45 30.76 5.96
C SER A 131 27.89 32.09 6.57
N ARG A 132 27.43 32.38 7.79
CA ARG A 132 28.06 33.31 8.72
C ARG A 132 28.58 32.53 9.91
#